data_AF-A0A266Q1C1-F1
#
_entry.id   AF-A0A266Q1C1-F1
#
_cell.length_a   1.000
_cell.length_b   1.000
_cell.length_c   1.000
_cell.angle_alpha   90.00
_cell.angle_beta   90.00
_cell.angle_gamma   90.00
#
_symmetry.space_group_name_H-M   'P 1'
#
loop_
_entity.id
_entity.type
_entity.pdbx_description
1 polymer ?
#
loop_
_entity_poly.entity_id
_entity_poly.type
_entity_poly.pdbx_seq_one_letter_code
_entity_poly.pdbx_strand_id
1 'polypeptide(L)' 'MARGLLCWSVRQLAERADVGLSTIKRLEALDTVPASAQVGTLQAIAKAFTDTGKVRFDGLDGVYMVGV' A
#
# COMPACT_ATOMS: atom_id res chain seq x y z
N MET A 1 2.12 6.95 -8.22
CA MET A 1 1.95 6.23 -6.93
C MET A 1 2.33 7.11 -5.75
N ALA A 2 1.63 6.96 -4.62
CA ALA A 2 1.78 7.78 -3.42
C ALA A 2 3.22 7.88 -2.87
N ARG A 3 4.05 6.83 -3.04
CA ARG A 3 5.47 6.85 -2.63
C ARG A 3 6.31 7.94 -3.29
N GLY A 4 5.95 8.36 -4.51
CA GLY A 4 6.68 9.41 -5.24
C GLY A 4 6.54 10.78 -4.57
N LEU A 5 5.38 11.05 -3.95
CA LEU A 5 5.12 12.27 -3.19
C LEU A 5 5.87 12.31 -1.85
N LEU A 6 6.27 11.14 -1.35
CA LEU A 6 7.05 11.01 -0.12
C LEU A 6 8.56 10.85 -0.36
N CYS A 7 9.02 10.94 -1.62
CA CYS A 7 10.40 10.64 -2.02
C CYS A 7 10.89 9.25 -1.54
N TRP A 8 9.99 8.26 -1.51
CA TRP A 8 10.34 6.91 -1.10
C TRP A 8 10.67 6.02 -2.29
N SER A 9 11.78 5.30 -2.17
CA SER A 9 12.09 4.16 -3.03
C SER A 9 11.16 2.98 -2.71
N VAL A 10 11.01 2.06 -3.67
CA VAL A 10 10.23 0.82 -3.49
C VAL A 10 10.77 0.00 -2.31
N ARG A 11 12.08 0.04 -2.06
CA ARG A 11 12.70 -0.64 -0.91
C ARG A 11 12.27 -0.01 0.41
N GLN A 12 12.30 1.31 0.51
CA GLN A 12 11.89 2.02 1.72
C GLN A 12 10.41 1.83 2.05
N LEU A 13 9.54 1.76 1.03
CA LEU A 13 8.14 1.44 1.24
C LEU A 13 7.97 -0.01 1.74
N ALA A 14 8.69 -0.95 1.15
CA ALA A 14 8.67 -2.36 1.55
C ALA A 14 9.12 -2.54 3.02
N GLU A 15 10.21 -1.88 3.42
CA GLU A 15 10.72 -1.93 4.79
C GLU A 15 9.75 -1.30 5.79
N ARG A 16 9.17 -0.14 5.48
CA ARG A 16 8.23 0.55 6.37
C ARG A 16 6.88 -0.17 6.51
N ALA A 17 6.44 -0.82 5.43
CA ALA A 17 5.20 -1.59 5.42
C ALA A 17 5.38 -3.01 5.94
N ASP A 18 6.61 -3.47 6.20
CA ASP A 18 6.93 -4.88 6.51
C ASP A 18 6.38 -5.84 5.43
N VAL A 19 6.54 -5.46 4.15
CA VAL A 19 6.05 -6.23 3.00
C VAL A 19 7.21 -6.57 2.09
N GLY A 20 7.22 -7.78 1.53
CA GLY A 20 8.22 -8.20 0.56
C GLY A 20 8.31 -7.26 -0.65
N LEU A 21 9.53 -6.92 -1.06
CA LEU A 21 9.84 -6.07 -2.22
C LEU A 21 9.16 -6.53 -3.52
N SER A 22 9.10 -7.85 -3.72
CA SER A 22 8.43 -8.48 -4.87
C SER A 22 6.92 -8.28 -4.84
N THR A 23 6.31 -8.28 -3.65
CA THR A 23 4.88 -8.00 -3.46
C THR A 23 4.57 -6.55 -3.77
N ILE A 24 5.35 -5.59 -3.25
CA ILE A 24 5.18 -4.17 -3.58
C ILE A 24 5.28 -3.96 -5.09
N LYS A 25 6.33 -4.48 -5.74
CA LYS A 25 6.51 -4.37 -7.20
C LYS A 25 5.33 -4.95 -7.98
N ARG A 26 4.80 -6.09 -7.55
CA ARG A 26 3.64 -6.72 -8.18
C ARG A 26 2.40 -5.85 -8.04
N LEU A 27 2.18 -5.27 -6.86
CA LEU A 27 1.07 -4.33 -6.62
C LEU A 27 1.24 -3.03 -7.42
N GLU A 28 2.46 -2.51 -7.57
CA GLU A 28 2.73 -1.31 -8.40
C GLU A 28 2.52 -1.57 -9.91
N ALA A 29 2.79 -2.80 -10.36
CA ALA A 29 2.69 -3.19 -11.76
C ALA A 29 1.26 -3.51 -12.21
N LEU A 30 0.35 -3.68 -11.26
CA LEU A 30 -1.06 -3.94 -11.53
C LEU A 30 -1.83 -2.62 -11.45
N ASP A 31 -2.55 -2.28 -12.52
CA ASP A 31 -3.46 -1.12 -12.56
C ASP A 31 -4.73 -1.36 -11.70
N THR A 32 -5.02 -2.63 -11.42
CA THR A 32 -6.19 -3.08 -10.65
C THR A 32 -5.76 -3.78 -9.36
N VAL A 33 -6.53 -3.63 -8.28
CA VAL A 33 -6.31 -4.39 -7.03
C VAL A 33 -6.42 -5.89 -7.34
N PRO A 34 -5.35 -6.69 -7.20
CA PRO A 34 -5.46 -8.12 -7.46
C PRO A 34 -6.39 -8.75 -6.43
N ALA A 35 -7.32 -9.61 -6.87
CA ALA A 35 -8.20 -10.37 -5.98
C ALA A 35 -7.43 -11.26 -4.98
N SER A 36 -6.14 -11.53 -5.25
CA SER A 36 -5.23 -12.26 -4.36
C SER A 36 -4.41 -11.36 -3.44
N ALA A 37 -4.62 -10.04 -3.44
CA ALA A 37 -3.98 -9.15 -2.48
C ALA A 37 -4.47 -9.52 -1.07
N GLN A 38 -3.55 -9.89 -0.19
CA GLN A 38 -3.91 -10.06 1.21
C GLN A 38 -4.29 -8.70 1.80
N VAL A 39 -5.46 -8.64 2.43
CA VAL A 39 -5.96 -7.44 3.13
C VAL A 39 -4.93 -6.92 4.13
N GLY A 40 -4.20 -7.82 4.81
CA GLY A 40 -3.12 -7.44 5.73
C GLY A 40 -1.98 -6.68 5.06
N THR A 41 -1.61 -7.04 3.83
CA THR A 41 -0.58 -6.32 3.05
C THR A 41 -1.03 -4.90 2.72
N LEU A 42 -2.27 -4.76 2.26
CA LEU A 42 -2.85 -3.45 1.94
C LEU A 42 -2.98 -2.57 3.19
N GLN A 43 -3.38 -3.16 4.31
CA GLN A 43 -3.49 -2.46 5.59
C GLN A 43 -2.12 -2.01 6.11
N ALA A 44 -1.08 -2.84 5.97
CA ALA A 44 0.28 -2.48 6.37
C ALA A 44 0.85 -1.35 5.51
N ILE A 45 0.59 -1.36 4.20
CA ILE A 45 0.95 -0.28 3.28
C ILE A 45 0.20 1.02 3.65
N ALA A 46 -1.11 0.94 3.89
CA ALA A 46 -1.92 2.10 4.27
C ALA A 46 -1.41 2.70 5.59
N LYS A 47 -1.11 1.85 6.59
CA LYS A 47 -0.52 2.27 7.86
C LYS A 47 0.85 2.93 7.66
N ALA A 48 1.72 2.37 6.83
CA ALA A 48 3.03 2.96 6.54
C ALA A 48 2.91 4.36 5.94
N PHE A 49 1.89 4.61 5.12
CA PHE A 49 1.62 5.94 4.57
C PHE A 49 1.06 6.90 5.63
N THR A 50 0.09 6.49 6.44
CA THR A 50 -0.51 7.35 7.48
C THR A 50 0.43 7.63 8.65
N ASP A 51 1.34 6.71 8.98
CA ASP A 51 2.38 6.88 10.01
C ASP A 51 3.28 8.09 9.75
N THR A 52 3.45 8.48 8.49
CA THR A 52 4.22 9.69 8.14
C THR A 52 3.59 10.99 8.61
N GLY A 53 2.29 10.98 8.93
CA GLY A 53 1.49 12.18 9.21
C GLY A 53 1.29 13.11 8.01
N LYS A 54 1.85 12.78 6.83
CA LYS A 54 1.79 13.59 5.60
C LYS A 54 0.76 13.08 4.60
N VAL A 55 0.28 11.85 4.77
CA VAL A 55 -0.71 11.22 3.91
C VAL A 55 -1.91 10.83 4.76
N ARG A 56 -3.10 11.27 4.33
CA ARG A 56 -4.38 10.83 4.84
C ARG A 56 -5.15 10.23 3.67
N PHE A 57 -5.75 9.06 3.89
CA PHE A 57 -6.73 8.51 2.96
C PHE A 57 -8.07 9.17 3.27
N ASP A 58 -8.66 9.83 2.28
CA ASP A 58 -9.98 10.45 2.38
C ASP A 58 -10.99 9.53 1.67
N GLY A 59 -12.03 9.08 2.38
CA GLY A 59 -12.98 8.07 1.89
C GLY A 59 -13.14 6.89 2.85
N LEU A 60 -13.43 5.71 2.30
CA LEU A 60 -13.67 4.45 3.04
C LEU A 60 -12.61 4.23 4.14
N ASP A 61 -13.06 4.21 5.40
CA ASP A 61 -12.26 4.13 6.63
C ASP A 61 -11.60 2.75 6.86
N GLY A 62 -11.19 2.08 5.77
CA GLY A 62 -10.66 0.72 5.80
C GLY A 62 -10.36 0.13 4.43
N VAL A 63 -9.52 -0.89 4.43
CA VAL A 63 -9.29 -1.74 3.25
C VAL A 63 -10.41 -2.77 3.21
N TYR A 64 -11.39 -2.57 2.33
CA TYR A 64 -12.49 -3.50 2.12
C TYR A 64 -12.28 -4.25 0.81
N MET A 65 -12.30 -5.58 0.87
CA MET A 65 -12.47 -6.39 -0.34
C MET A 65 -13.93 -6.21 -0.75
N VAL A 66 -14.19 -5.54 -1.88
CA VAL A 66 -15.52 -5.61 -2.51
C VAL A 66 -15.64 -7.03 -3.05
N GLY A 67 -16.24 -7.90 -2.24
CA GLY A 67 -16.62 -9.24 -2.67
C GLY A 67 -17.55 -9.13 -3.86
N VAL A 68 -17.20 -9.83 -4.93
CA VAL A 68 -18.08 -10.12 -6.08
C VAL A 68 -19.18 -11.06 -5.63
#